data_AF-A0A2A2VGZ5-F1
#
_entry.id   AF-A0A2A2VGZ5-F1
#
_cell.length_a   1.000
_cell.length_b   1.000
_cell.length_c   1.000
_cell.angle_alpha   90.00
_cell.angle_beta   90.00
_cell.angle_gamma   90.00
#
_symmetry.space_group_name_H-M   'P 1'
#
loop_
_entity.id
_entity.type
_entity.pdbx_description
1 polymer ?
#
loop_
_entity_poly.entity_id
_entity_poly.type
_entity_poly.pdbx_seq_one_letter_code
_entity_poly.pdbx_strand_id
1 'polypeptide(L)'
;MQDEPTPTELIKAVADFLRNEIAPVIKGHNGFKLRVGINALDLVTRQLALAEAGDATEAARLKALLGADGSLMELNRALSEKIASGEVDLNTPGLPEHLWQTTMDKLAVDQPNYASYKRESGK
;
A
#
# COMPACT_ATOMS: atom_id res chain seq x y z
N MET A 1 25.35 -7.62 -20.62
CA MET A 1 24.18 -7.31 -19.79
C MET A 1 24.45 -7.99 -18.47
N GLN A 2 24.79 -7.23 -17.43
CA GLN A 2 24.97 -7.77 -16.08
C GLN A 2 23.57 -7.92 -15.50
N ASP A 3 23.18 -9.13 -15.13
CA ASP A 3 21.96 -9.39 -14.37
C ASP A 3 22.26 -9.03 -12.90
N GLU A 4 22.19 -7.74 -12.58
CA GLU A 4 22.32 -7.28 -11.21
C GLU A 4 21.01 -7.54 -10.45
N PRO A 5 21.08 -7.97 -9.17
CA PRO A 5 19.89 -8.19 -8.37
C PRO A 5 19.09 -6.89 -8.25
N THR A 6 17.79 -6.99 -8.46
CA THR A 6 16.86 -5.88 -8.32
C THR A 6 16.85 -5.36 -6.87
N PRO A 7 16.47 -4.08 -6.64
CA PRO A 7 16.31 -3.56 -5.28
C PRO A 7 15.40 -4.44 -4.40
N THR A 8 14.33 -4.98 -4.98
CA THR A 8 13.40 -5.89 -4.31
C THR A 8 14.09 -7.18 -3.87
N GLU A 9 14.93 -7.78 -4.72
CA GLU A 9 15.70 -8.99 -4.39
C GLU A 9 16.74 -8.74 -3.30
N LEU A 10 17.43 -7.60 -3.36
CA LEU A 10 18.40 -7.20 -2.33
C LEU A 10 17.73 -6.99 -0.96
N ILE A 11 16.63 -6.25 -0.93
CA ILE A 11 15.87 -5.98 0.31
C ILE A 11 15.35 -7.30 0.91
N LYS A 12 14.81 -8.18 0.06
CA LYS A 12 14.31 -9.49 0.48
C LYS A 12 15.42 -10.35 1.07
N ALA A 13 16.58 -10.43 0.41
CA ALA A 13 17.71 -11.20 0.91
C ALA A 13 18.17 -10.72 2.30
N VAL A 14 18.21 -9.40 2.53
CA VAL A 14 18.52 -8.81 3.84
C VAL A 14 17.44 -9.14 4.87
N ALA A 15 16.17 -8.98 4.52
CA ALA A 15 15.06 -9.29 5.43
C ALA A 15 15.07 -10.76 5.85
N ASP A 16 15.33 -11.68 4.91
CA ASP A 16 15.41 -13.12 5.16
C ASP A 16 16.59 -13.48 6.06
N PHE A 17 17.78 -12.90 5.82
CA PHE A 17 18.93 -13.04 6.71
C PHE A 17 18.62 -12.55 8.14
N LEU A 18 18.06 -11.35 8.28
CA LEU A 18 17.72 -10.78 9.58
C LEU A 18 16.68 -11.63 10.31
N ARG A 19 15.70 -12.18 9.58
CA ARG A 19 14.61 -13.00 10.14
C ARG A 19 15.08 -14.39 10.56
N ASN A 20 15.89 -15.05 9.73
CA ASN A 20 16.23 -16.46 9.91
C ASN A 20 17.49 -16.66 10.75
N GLU A 21 18.48 -15.78 10.62
CA GLU A 21 19.78 -15.93 11.29
C GLU A 21 19.90 -15.05 12.53
N ILE A 22 19.43 -13.79 12.45
CA ILE A 22 19.66 -12.80 13.53
C ILE A 22 18.52 -12.79 14.56
N ALA A 23 17.26 -12.84 14.14
CA ALA A 23 16.13 -12.77 15.07
C ALA A 23 16.11 -13.86 16.15
N PRO A 24 16.52 -15.11 15.90
CA PRO A 24 16.56 -16.16 16.93
C PRO A 24 17.53 -15.87 18.09
N VAL A 25 18.59 -15.10 17.84
CA VAL A 25 19.66 -14.85 18.82
C VAL A 25 19.52 -13.51 19.56
N ILE A 26 18.72 -12.57 19.04
CA ILE A 26 18.48 -11.27 19.67
C ILE A 26 17.24 -11.34 20.58
N LYS A 27 17.39 -10.94 21.85
CA LYS A 27 16.33 -11.01 22.87
C LYS A 27 15.91 -9.63 23.38
N GLY A 28 14.81 -9.61 24.13
CA GLY A 28 14.30 -8.43 24.83
C GLY A 28 13.92 -7.28 23.87
N HIS A 29 14.15 -6.05 24.32
CA HIS A 29 13.79 -4.82 23.60
C HIS A 29 14.38 -4.77 22.17
N ASN A 30 15.63 -5.19 22.00
CA ASN A 30 16.29 -5.18 20.69
C ASN A 30 15.66 -6.20 19.73
N GLY A 31 15.19 -7.34 20.23
CA GLY A 31 14.48 -8.34 19.41
C GLY A 31 13.11 -7.84 18.94
N PHE A 32 12.45 -6.97 19.71
CA PHE A 32 11.27 -6.26 19.25
C PHE A 32 11.61 -5.26 18.13
N LYS A 33 12.61 -4.39 18.33
CA LYS A 33 13.03 -3.43 17.30
C LYS A 33 13.48 -4.10 16.00
N LEU A 34 14.16 -5.24 16.08
CA LEU A 34 14.54 -6.02 14.91
C LEU A 34 13.32 -6.47 14.10
N ARG A 35 12.29 -7.01 14.76
CA ARG A 35 11.04 -7.40 14.08
C ARG A 35 10.34 -6.20 13.43
N VAL A 36 10.37 -5.03 14.07
CA VAL A 36 9.87 -3.78 13.47
C VAL A 36 10.65 -3.44 12.20
N GLY A 37 11.99 -3.53 12.24
CA GLY A 37 12.84 -3.29 11.07
C GLY A 37 12.59 -4.27 9.93
N ILE A 38 12.47 -5.56 10.21
CA ILE A 38 12.13 -6.59 9.22
C ILE A 38 10.78 -6.28 8.56
N ASN A 39 9.75 -5.94 9.36
CA ASN A 39 8.45 -5.58 8.82
C ASN A 39 8.49 -4.34 7.93
N ALA A 40 9.37 -3.37 8.24
CA ALA A 40 9.58 -2.19 7.40
C ALA A 40 10.26 -2.55 6.06
N LEU A 41 11.20 -3.50 6.04
CA LEU A 41 11.78 -4.02 4.79
C LEU A 41 10.73 -4.74 3.94
N ASP A 42 9.89 -5.56 4.56
CA ASP A 42 8.78 -6.23 3.88
C ASP A 42 7.77 -5.22 3.33
N LEU A 43 7.53 -4.12 4.05
CA LEU A 43 6.67 -3.02 3.59
C LEU A 43 7.23 -2.36 2.33
N VAL A 44 8.51 -1.98 2.33
CA VAL A 44 9.16 -1.37 1.16
C VAL A 44 9.11 -2.32 -0.04
N THR A 45 9.33 -3.61 0.19
CA THR A 45 9.22 -4.64 -0.87
C THR A 45 7.82 -4.65 -1.50
N ARG A 46 6.76 -4.57 -0.68
CA ARG A 46 5.37 -4.50 -1.19
C ARG A 46 5.06 -3.18 -1.90
N GLN A 47 5.57 -2.06 -1.39
CA GLN A 47 5.43 -0.76 -2.04
C GLN A 47 6.04 -0.79 -3.44
N LEU A 48 7.28 -1.27 -3.57
CA LEU A 48 7.95 -1.40 -4.87
C LEU A 48 7.20 -2.32 -5.84
N ALA A 49 6.58 -3.39 -5.33
CA ALA A 49 5.86 -4.36 -6.16
C ALA A 49 4.46 -3.89 -6.59
N LEU A 50 3.79 -3.05 -5.80
CA LEU A 50 2.36 -2.76 -5.97
C LEU A 50 2.06 -1.29 -6.31
N ALA A 51 2.97 -0.35 -6.05
CA ALA A 51 2.68 1.08 -6.17
C ALA A 51 2.27 1.48 -7.60
N GLU A 52 3.02 1.09 -8.62
CA GLU A 52 2.75 1.53 -10.01
C GLU A 52 1.37 1.05 -10.51
N ALA A 53 1.07 -0.23 -10.30
CA ALA A 53 -0.22 -0.80 -10.68
C ALA A 53 -1.36 -0.20 -9.83
N GLY A 54 -1.13 0.00 -8.52
CA GLY A 54 -2.07 0.65 -7.62
C GLY A 54 -2.42 2.06 -8.08
N ASP A 55 -1.41 2.90 -8.30
CA ASP A 55 -1.55 4.28 -8.74
C ASP A 55 -2.30 4.39 -10.08
N ALA A 56 -1.97 3.51 -11.04
CA ALA A 56 -2.64 3.49 -12.33
C ALA A 56 -4.14 3.14 -12.19
N THR A 57 -4.47 2.14 -11.38
CA THR A 57 -5.88 1.75 -11.15
C THR A 57 -6.65 2.79 -10.34
N GLU A 58 -6.03 3.42 -9.34
CA GLU A 58 -6.64 4.52 -8.58
C GLU A 58 -6.93 5.72 -9.47
N ALA A 59 -5.96 6.12 -10.30
CA ALA A 59 -6.13 7.21 -11.25
C ALA A 59 -7.28 6.93 -12.22
N ALA A 60 -7.38 5.70 -12.76
CA ALA A 60 -8.48 5.32 -13.64
C ALA A 60 -9.86 5.45 -12.95
N ARG A 61 -9.98 4.99 -11.69
CA ARG A 61 -11.22 5.15 -10.91
C ARG A 61 -11.55 6.62 -10.66
N LEU A 62 -10.57 7.44 -10.31
CA LEU A 62 -10.77 8.87 -10.07
C LEU A 62 -11.19 9.62 -11.33
N LYS A 63 -10.58 9.32 -12.48
CA LYS A 63 -10.98 9.92 -13.77
C LYS A 63 -12.44 9.62 -14.08
N ALA A 64 -12.86 8.37 -13.89
CA ALA A 64 -14.24 7.96 -14.09
C ALA A 64 -15.21 8.66 -13.11
N LEU A 65 -14.82 8.79 -11.84
CA LEU A 65 -15.64 9.40 -10.79
C LEU A 65 -15.79 10.92 -10.97
N LEU A 66 -14.71 11.61 -11.35
CA LEU A 66 -14.66 13.06 -11.46
C LEU A 66 -15.01 13.58 -12.86
N GLY A 67 -15.01 12.71 -13.87
CA GLY A 67 -15.16 13.11 -15.28
C GLY A 67 -14.04 14.04 -15.76
N ALA A 68 -12.84 13.92 -15.18
CA ALA A 68 -11.71 14.81 -15.42
C ALA A 68 -10.42 14.03 -15.61
N ASP A 69 -9.49 14.60 -16.37
CA ASP A 69 -8.13 14.09 -16.51
C ASP A 69 -7.15 14.87 -15.62
N GLY A 70 -6.06 14.22 -15.26
CA GLY A 70 -5.00 14.80 -14.43
C GLY A 70 -4.07 13.71 -13.89
N SER A 71 -3.02 14.15 -13.19
CA SER A 71 -2.20 13.26 -12.37
C SER A 71 -3.00 12.71 -11.18
N LEU A 72 -2.56 11.58 -10.62
CA LEU A 72 -3.19 10.97 -9.44
C LEU A 72 -3.32 11.97 -8.28
N MET A 73 -2.30 12.82 -8.07
CA MET A 73 -2.30 13.83 -7.02
C MET A 73 -3.33 14.94 -7.27
N GLU A 74 -3.44 15.42 -8.52
CA GLU A 74 -4.44 16.44 -8.88
C GLU A 74 -5.87 15.92 -8.73
N LEU A 75 -6.12 14.69 -9.17
CA LEU A 75 -7.42 14.05 -9.06
C LEU A 75 -7.82 13.80 -7.60
N ASN A 76 -6.89 13.33 -6.76
CA ASN A 76 -7.13 13.17 -5.32
C ASN A 76 -7.44 14.51 -4.64
N ARG A 77 -6.72 15.58 -5.01
CA ARG A 77 -6.98 16.93 -4.48
C ARG A 77 -8.36 17.42 -4.91
N ALA A 78 -8.73 17.26 -6.18
CA ALA A 78 -10.04 17.63 -6.68
C ALA A 78 -11.17 16.87 -5.98
N LEU A 79 -11.03 15.55 -5.77
CA LEU A 79 -12.00 14.78 -4.99
C LEU A 79 -12.11 15.30 -3.56
N SER A 80 -10.98 15.55 -2.90
CA SER A 80 -10.95 16.07 -1.53
C SER A 80 -11.66 17.43 -1.39
N GLU A 81 -11.44 18.33 -2.35
CA GLU A 81 -12.10 19.63 -2.41
C GLU A 81 -13.62 19.50 -2.59
N LYS A 82 -14.07 18.59 -3.48
CA LYS A 82 -15.51 18.31 -3.69
C LYS A 82 -16.18 17.69 -2.47
N ILE A 83 -15.49 16.82 -1.74
CA ILE A 83 -16.00 16.26 -0.47
C ILE A 83 -16.11 17.38 0.57
N ALA A 84 -15.07 18.21 0.70
CA ALA A 84 -15.05 19.29 1.67
C ALA A 84 -16.11 20.37 1.41
N SER A 85 -16.44 20.64 0.15
CA SER A 85 -17.52 21.56 -0.23
C SER A 85 -18.93 20.97 -0.10
N GLY A 86 -19.04 19.65 0.07
CA GLY A 86 -20.31 18.92 0.06
C GLY A 86 -20.91 18.71 -1.34
N GLU A 87 -20.15 18.99 -2.40
CA GLU A 87 -20.57 18.72 -3.78
C GLU A 87 -20.69 17.20 -4.04
N VAL A 88 -19.84 16.41 -3.40
CA VAL A 88 -19.93 14.94 -3.39
C VAL A 88 -19.97 14.42 -1.97
N ASP A 89 -20.69 13.32 -1.79
CA ASP A 89 -20.91 12.64 -0.51
C ASP A 89 -21.03 11.13 -0.73
N LEU A 90 -21.30 10.37 0.33
CA LEU A 90 -21.45 8.91 0.24
C LEU A 90 -22.66 8.45 -0.60
N ASN A 91 -23.57 9.35 -0.98
CA ASN A 91 -24.66 9.04 -1.92
C ASN A 91 -24.24 9.22 -3.38
N THR A 92 -23.06 9.81 -3.63
CA THR A 92 -22.51 9.98 -4.97
C THR A 92 -22.13 8.61 -5.55
N PRO A 93 -22.72 8.19 -6.68
CA PRO A 93 -22.45 6.88 -7.27
C PRO A 93 -20.96 6.66 -7.54
N GLY A 94 -20.42 5.53 -7.07
CA GLY A 94 -19.01 5.17 -7.27
C GLY A 94 -18.04 5.71 -6.22
N LEU A 95 -18.44 6.70 -5.40
CA LEU A 95 -17.56 7.23 -4.35
C LEU A 95 -17.30 6.20 -3.23
N PRO A 96 -18.33 5.55 -2.63
CA PRO A 96 -18.09 4.53 -1.60
C PRO A 96 -17.19 3.40 -2.10
N GLU A 97 -17.41 2.92 -3.32
CA GLU A 97 -16.62 1.85 -3.94
C GLU A 97 -15.16 2.30 -4.16
N HIS A 98 -14.96 3.54 -4.63
CA HIS A 98 -13.62 4.10 -4.79
C HIS A 98 -12.87 4.17 -3.45
N LEU A 99 -13.48 4.76 -2.42
CA LEU A 99 -12.87 4.91 -1.09
C LEU A 99 -12.54 3.55 -0.46
N TRP A 100 -13.45 2.59 -0.60
CA TRP A 100 -13.24 1.24 -0.11
C TRP A 100 -12.09 0.55 -0.83
N GLN A 101 -12.07 0.57 -2.17
CA GLN A 101 -11.02 -0.06 -2.96
C GLN A 101 -9.65 0.57 -2.65
N THR A 102 -9.56 1.90 -2.60
CA THR A 102 -8.33 2.61 -2.25
C THR A 102 -7.85 2.26 -0.84
N THR A 103 -8.77 2.03 0.11
CA THR A 103 -8.42 1.55 1.46
C THR A 103 -7.87 0.12 1.42
N MET A 104 -8.49 -0.78 0.66
CA MET A 104 -8.04 -2.16 0.51
C MET A 104 -6.67 -2.26 -0.18
N ASP A 105 -6.44 -1.42 -1.19
CA ASP A 105 -5.16 -1.32 -1.90
C ASP A 105 -4.04 -0.90 -0.94
N LYS A 106 -4.28 0.13 -0.11
CA LYS A 106 -3.35 0.58 0.93
C LYS A 106 -3.09 -0.49 1.99
N LEU A 107 -4.13 -1.18 2.46
CA LEU A 107 -3.98 -2.25 3.45
C LEU A 107 -3.19 -3.45 2.93
N ALA A 108 -3.31 -3.78 1.64
CA ALA A 108 -2.50 -4.84 1.01
C ALA A 108 -0.98 -4.55 1.10
N VAL A 109 -0.61 -3.27 1.10
CA VAL A 109 0.77 -2.81 1.24
C VAL A 109 1.16 -2.68 2.71
N ASP A 110 0.40 -1.92 3.49
CA ASP A 110 0.79 -1.52 4.84
C ASP A 110 0.62 -2.64 5.86
N GLN A 111 -0.52 -3.32 5.82
CA GLN A 111 -0.90 -4.31 6.83
C GLN A 111 -1.62 -5.52 6.21
N PRO A 112 -0.95 -6.33 5.37
CA PRO A 112 -1.57 -7.47 4.68
C PRO A 112 -2.08 -8.56 5.63
N ASN A 113 -1.64 -8.55 6.89
CA ASN A 113 -2.07 -9.48 7.93
C ASN A 113 -3.16 -8.92 8.85
N TYR A 114 -3.61 -7.68 8.64
CA TYR A 114 -4.67 -7.08 9.43
C TYR A 114 -5.97 -7.90 9.31
N ALA A 115 -6.59 -8.22 10.45
CA ALA A 115 -7.68 -9.17 10.50
C ALA A 115 -8.88 -8.77 9.63
N SER A 116 -9.27 -7.49 9.66
CA SER A 116 -10.35 -7.00 8.81
C SER A 116 -9.96 -7.06 7.33
N TYR A 117 -8.75 -6.63 6.95
CA TYR A 117 -8.28 -6.75 5.55
C TYR A 117 -8.38 -8.18 5.03
N LYS A 118 -7.93 -9.18 5.79
CA LYS A 118 -8.00 -10.60 5.39
C LYS A 118 -9.45 -11.05 5.18
N ARG A 119 -10.33 -10.74 6.14
CA ARG A 119 -11.75 -11.07 6.04
C ARG A 119 -12.40 -10.47 4.80
N GLU A 120 -12.18 -9.18 4.54
CA GLU A 120 -12.78 -8.48 3.39
C GLU A 120 -12.14 -8.89 2.05
N SER A 121 -10.92 -9.42 2.06
CA SER A 121 -10.23 -9.92 0.86
C SER A 121 -10.40 -11.44 0.62
N GLY A 122 -11.16 -12.14 1.47
CA GLY A 122 -11.38 -13.59 1.37
C GLY A 122 -10.15 -14.44 1.66
N LYS A 123 -9.18 -13.91 2.43
CA LYS A 123 -7.91 -14.56 2.81
C LYS A 123 -7.90 -15.05 4.25
#